data_AF-A0A1F5HUN1-F1
#
_entry.id   AF-A0A1F5HUN1-F1
#
_cell.length_a   1.000
_cell.length_b   1.000
_cell.length_c   1.000
_cell.angle_alpha   90.00
_cell.angle_beta   90.00
_cell.angle_gamma   90.00
#
_symmetry.space_group_name_H-M   'P 1'
#
loop_
_entity.id
_entity.type
_entity.pdbx_description
1 polymer ?
#
loop_
_entity_poly.entity_id
_entity_poly.type
_entity_poly.pdbx_seq_one_letter_code
_entity_poly.pdbx_strand_id
1 'polypeptide(L)'
;MKLDQKSRLKQLQDASELLSDSLEKIESGDSKYLVVLGTQLRALICTGGRTFNPLLLDLSEELNKPIECFGPPDKNPNDPLFNGLVLGFPGRLIGFEPYSPAQRKYLLKDWLNANVLVVGGLFYTPNEVLRSFADKEASHYDPKSDSRMDKLRGIIHHNYFQGRNINEIDRFLIQTAEFVVGSTKELLTL
;
A
#
# COMPACT_ATOMS: atom_id res chain seq x y z
N MET A 1 24.07 12.61 5.28
CA MET A 1 23.95 12.77 6.75
C MET A 1 22.59 12.23 7.14
N LYS A 2 22.49 11.22 8.02
CA LYS A 2 21.18 10.78 8.53
C LYS A 2 20.66 11.86 9.47
N LEU A 3 19.41 12.26 9.32
CA LEU A 3 18.75 13.15 10.28
C LEU A 3 18.74 12.47 11.65
N ASP A 4 18.78 13.26 12.72
CA ASP A 4 18.62 12.73 14.07
C ASP A 4 17.23 12.08 14.24
N GLN A 5 17.12 11.20 15.23
CA GLN A 5 15.92 10.43 15.49
C GLN A 5 14.69 11.32 15.75
N LYS A 6 14.83 12.43 16.49
CA LYS A 6 13.73 13.34 16.80
C LYS A 6 13.19 13.98 15.52
N SER A 7 14.07 14.43 14.64
CA SER A 7 13.72 14.98 13.33
C SER A 7 12.98 13.97 12.46
N ARG A 8 13.42 12.71 12.46
CA ARG A 8 12.75 11.62 11.71
C ARG A 8 11.39 11.25 12.28
N LEU A 9 11.23 11.23 13.61
CA LEU A 9 9.92 11.04 14.25
C LEU A 9 8.96 12.17 13.91
N LYS A 10 9.44 13.42 13.86
CA LYS A 10 8.61 14.54 13.42
C LYS A 10 8.19 14.41 11.96
N GLN A 11 9.10 14.02 11.07
CA GLN A 11 8.76 13.73 9.66
C GLN A 11 7.71 12.62 9.54
N LEU A 12 7.81 11.57 10.35
CA LEU A 12 6.83 10.50 10.38
C LEU A 12 5.46 11.01 10.85
N GLN A 13 5.44 11.84 11.90
CA GLN A 13 4.22 12.48 12.38
C GLN A 13 3.58 13.35 11.28
N ASP A 14 4.34 14.24 10.65
CA ASP A 14 3.84 15.14 9.60
C ASP A 14 3.29 14.35 8.40
N ALA A 15 3.97 13.26 8.01
CA ALA A 15 3.49 12.37 6.94
C ALA A 15 2.21 11.63 7.33
N SER A 16 2.06 11.21 8.60
CA SER A 16 0.85 10.58 9.11
C SER A 16 -0.33 11.56 9.22
N GLU A 17 -0.08 12.81 9.59
CA GLU A 17 -1.08 13.88 9.57
C GLU A 17 -1.57 14.12 8.13
N LEU A 18 -0.66 14.21 7.17
CA LEU A 18 -1.00 14.36 5.75
C LEU A 18 -1.82 13.16 5.20
N LEU A 19 -1.49 11.93 5.61
CA LEU A 19 -2.31 10.75 5.28
C LEU A 19 -3.72 10.87 5.86
N SER A 20 -3.85 11.30 7.11
CA SER A 20 -5.14 11.47 7.80
C SER A 20 -6.00 12.53 7.10
N ASP A 21 -5.41 13.70 6.83
CA ASP A 21 -6.09 14.77 6.09
C ASP A 21 -6.54 14.30 4.70
N SER A 22 -5.69 13.54 4.00
CA SER A 22 -6.01 13.01 2.67
C SER A 22 -7.18 12.01 2.72
N LEU A 23 -7.24 11.15 3.76
CA LEU A 23 -8.36 10.24 3.98
C LEU A 23 -9.68 11.02 4.16
N GLU A 24 -9.70 12.04 5.02
CA GLU A 24 -10.90 12.87 5.23
C GLU A 24 -11.38 13.56 3.95
N LYS A 25 -10.44 14.04 3.12
CA LYS A 25 -10.78 14.64 1.81
C LYS A 25 -11.38 13.63 0.85
N ILE A 26 -10.87 12.41 0.82
CA ILE A 26 -11.41 11.32 -0.02
C ILE A 26 -12.81 10.92 0.46
N GLU A 27 -13.02 10.79 1.77
CA GLU A 27 -14.34 10.52 2.35
C GLU A 27 -15.36 11.61 1.99
N SER A 28 -14.90 12.86 1.89
CA SER A 28 -15.70 14.00 1.44
C SER A 28 -15.95 14.04 -0.07
N GLY A 29 -15.44 13.06 -0.83
CA GLY A 29 -15.61 12.92 -2.28
C GLY A 29 -14.49 13.54 -3.14
N ASP A 30 -13.42 14.06 -2.54
CA ASP A 30 -12.31 14.68 -3.28
C ASP A 30 -11.23 13.64 -3.64
N SER A 31 -11.50 12.86 -4.69
CA SER A 31 -10.68 11.71 -5.09
C SER A 31 -9.25 12.07 -5.55
N LYS A 32 -8.93 13.34 -5.83
CA LYS A 32 -7.57 13.77 -6.21
C LYS A 32 -6.53 13.48 -5.12
N TYR A 33 -6.98 13.38 -3.86
CA TYR A 33 -6.10 13.07 -2.73
C TYR A 33 -5.66 11.59 -2.70
N LEU A 34 -6.22 10.72 -3.55
CA LEU A 34 -5.69 9.36 -3.74
C LEU A 34 -4.23 9.36 -4.21
N VAL A 35 -3.85 10.35 -5.03
CA VAL A 35 -2.46 10.54 -5.47
C VAL A 35 -1.54 10.85 -4.29
N VAL A 36 -2.01 11.70 -3.38
CA VAL A 36 -1.28 12.04 -2.15
C VAL A 36 -1.13 10.81 -1.26
N LEU A 37 -2.20 10.01 -1.08
CA LEU A 37 -2.12 8.74 -0.36
C LEU A 37 -1.08 7.80 -0.95
N GLY A 38 -1.16 7.53 -2.26
CA GLY A 38 -0.24 6.59 -2.91
C GLY A 38 1.23 7.00 -2.80
N THR A 39 1.52 8.30 -2.97
CA THR A 39 2.88 8.83 -2.87
C THR A 39 3.42 8.77 -1.44
N GLN A 40 2.61 9.12 -0.43
CA GLN A 40 2.99 9.04 0.98
C GLN A 40 3.15 7.60 1.45
N LEU A 41 2.22 6.71 1.10
CA LEU A 41 2.34 5.27 1.40
C LEU A 41 3.62 4.70 0.82
N ARG A 42 3.96 5.06 -0.42
CA ARG A 42 5.24 4.65 -1.00
C ARG A 42 6.40 5.11 -0.14
N ALA A 43 6.47 6.39 0.22
CA ALA A 43 7.53 6.95 1.06
C ALA A 43 7.65 6.29 2.45
N LEU A 44 6.53 5.90 3.04
CA LEU A 44 6.50 5.41 4.41
C LEU A 44 6.79 3.92 4.52
N ILE A 45 6.31 3.09 3.58
CA ILE A 45 6.33 1.62 3.74
C ILE A 45 6.88 0.84 2.55
N CYS A 46 6.97 1.39 1.33
CA CYS A 46 7.42 0.61 0.18
C CYS A 46 8.93 0.37 0.14
N THR A 47 9.33 -0.81 -0.35
CA THR A 47 10.73 -1.26 -0.44
C THR A 47 11.14 -1.53 -1.90
N GLY A 48 12.45 -1.67 -2.15
CA GLY A 48 12.99 -2.16 -3.44
C GLY A 48 13.49 -1.09 -4.42
N GLY A 49 14.02 0.02 -3.91
CA GLY A 49 14.85 0.97 -4.68
C GLY A 49 16.23 1.07 -4.05
N ARG A 50 17.30 1.24 -4.84
CA ARG A 50 18.70 1.30 -4.34
C ARG A 50 18.93 2.37 -3.27
N THR A 51 18.10 3.40 -3.22
CA THR A 51 18.21 4.56 -2.31
C THR A 51 16.94 4.79 -1.48
N PHE A 52 16.02 3.83 -1.48
CA PHE A 52 14.69 4.04 -0.91
C PHE A 52 14.55 3.32 0.42
N ASN A 53 14.53 4.10 1.50
CA ASN A 53 14.43 3.63 2.87
C ASN A 53 13.09 4.08 3.46
N PRO A 54 12.09 3.18 3.57
CA PRO A 54 10.76 3.51 4.04
C PRO A 54 10.78 3.99 5.50
N LEU A 55 10.39 5.24 5.75
CA LEU A 55 10.60 5.90 7.04
C LEU A 55 9.95 5.18 8.22
N LEU A 56 8.72 4.67 8.05
CA LEU A 56 8.00 3.97 9.11
C LEU A 56 8.65 2.64 9.45
N LEU A 57 9.02 1.84 8.43
CA LEU A 57 9.70 0.56 8.63
C LEU A 57 11.06 0.76 9.29
N ASP A 58 11.86 1.71 8.80
CA ASP A 58 13.17 2.02 9.38
C ASP A 58 13.07 2.41 10.86
N LEU A 59 12.12 3.29 11.22
CA LEU A 59 11.93 3.72 12.60
C LEU A 59 11.40 2.58 13.49
N SER A 60 10.54 1.71 12.96
CA SER A 60 10.04 0.54 13.67
C SER A 60 11.18 -0.42 14.06
N GLU A 61 12.14 -0.63 13.17
CA GLU A 61 13.31 -1.46 13.44
C GLU A 61 14.28 -0.78 14.42
N GLU A 62 14.54 0.53 14.24
CA GLU A 62 15.42 1.30 15.13
C GLU A 62 14.91 1.34 16.58
N LEU A 63 13.60 1.42 16.76
CA LEU A 63 12.95 1.45 18.07
C LEU A 63 12.64 0.05 18.63
N ASN A 64 13.01 -1.02 17.92
CA ASN A 64 12.64 -2.41 18.24
C ASN A 64 11.14 -2.62 18.49
N LYS A 65 10.31 -1.94 17.70
CA LYS A 65 8.84 -2.02 17.73
C LYS A 65 8.34 -2.56 16.38
N PRO A 66 8.40 -3.87 16.15
CA PRO A 66 7.95 -4.44 14.88
C PRO A 66 6.46 -4.14 14.65
N ILE A 67 6.11 -3.75 13.43
CA ILE A 67 4.72 -3.50 13.05
C ILE A 67 4.12 -4.80 12.56
N GLU A 68 3.05 -5.23 13.22
CA GLU A 68 2.33 -6.45 12.89
C GLU A 68 0.99 -6.13 12.25
N CYS A 69 0.57 -6.95 11.28
CA CYS A 69 -0.71 -6.78 10.61
C CYS A 69 -1.39 -8.12 10.32
N PHE A 70 -2.70 -8.08 10.10
CA PHE A 70 -3.47 -9.21 9.59
C PHE A 70 -3.83 -8.97 8.12
N GLY A 71 -3.59 -9.97 7.29
CA GLY A 71 -3.87 -9.91 5.86
C GLY A 71 -4.27 -11.27 5.28
N PRO A 72 -4.72 -11.32 4.01
CA PRO A 72 -4.96 -12.56 3.31
C PRO A 72 -3.71 -13.45 3.28
N PRO A 73 -3.88 -14.78 3.18
CA PRO A 73 -2.75 -15.68 3.05
C PRO A 73 -1.99 -15.40 1.75
N ASP A 74 -0.68 -15.63 1.77
CA ASP A 74 0.19 -15.57 0.60
C ASP A 74 -0.27 -16.64 -0.41
N LYS A 75 -0.58 -16.22 -1.63
CA LYS A 75 -1.10 -17.11 -2.67
C LYS A 75 0.08 -17.73 -3.41
N ASN A 76 0.04 -19.05 -3.57
CA ASN A 76 1.02 -19.74 -4.39
C ASN A 76 0.75 -19.47 -5.88
N PRO A 77 1.70 -18.88 -6.63
CA PRO A 77 1.51 -18.61 -8.05
C PRO A 77 1.30 -19.85 -8.93
N ASN A 78 1.70 -21.02 -8.42
CA ASN A 78 1.57 -22.30 -9.11
C ASN A 78 0.28 -23.05 -8.76
N ASP A 79 -0.58 -22.49 -7.90
CA ASP A 79 -1.84 -23.13 -7.54
C ASP A 79 -2.82 -23.06 -8.71
N PRO A 80 -3.29 -24.22 -9.24
CA PRO A 80 -4.21 -24.28 -10.37
C PRO A 80 -5.54 -23.55 -10.14
N LEU A 81 -5.94 -23.32 -8.89
CA LEU A 81 -7.16 -22.60 -8.54
C LEU A 81 -7.16 -21.14 -9.04
N PHE A 82 -5.99 -20.56 -9.32
CA PHE A 82 -5.86 -19.20 -9.84
C PHE A 82 -5.76 -19.13 -11.37
N ASN A 83 -5.74 -20.27 -12.07
CA ASN A 83 -5.70 -20.31 -13.53
C ASN A 83 -7.00 -19.73 -14.12
N GLY A 84 -6.87 -18.66 -14.91
CA GLY A 84 -8.01 -17.98 -15.52
C GLY A 84 -8.74 -17.01 -14.59
N LEU A 85 -8.25 -16.78 -13.37
CA LEU A 85 -8.82 -15.77 -12.47
C LEU A 85 -8.56 -14.36 -13.00
N VAL A 86 -9.64 -13.63 -13.29
CA VAL A 86 -9.58 -12.27 -13.85
C VAL A 86 -9.21 -11.25 -12.75
N LEU A 87 -9.82 -11.35 -11.57
CA LEU A 87 -9.54 -10.49 -10.43
C LEU A 87 -9.79 -11.25 -9.12
N GLY A 88 -8.79 -11.28 -8.24
CA GLY A 88 -8.87 -11.86 -6.90
C GLY A 88 -8.48 -10.84 -5.84
N PHE A 89 -9.41 -9.94 -5.52
CA PHE A 89 -9.24 -8.87 -4.53
C PHE A 89 -10.09 -9.16 -3.28
N PRO A 90 -9.49 -9.50 -2.14
CA PRO A 90 -10.19 -9.59 -0.87
C PRO A 90 -10.78 -8.22 -0.49
N GLY A 91 -12.01 -8.17 0.02
CA GLY A 91 -12.65 -6.91 0.40
C GLY A 91 -11.91 -6.14 1.49
N ARG A 92 -11.13 -6.84 2.35
CA ARG A 92 -10.21 -6.25 3.33
C ARG A 92 -8.83 -6.89 3.23
N LEU A 93 -7.80 -6.08 2.95
CA LEU A 93 -6.45 -6.55 2.66
C LEU A 93 -5.48 -6.43 3.83
N ILE A 94 -5.73 -5.48 4.72
CA ILE A 94 -4.88 -5.22 5.88
C ILE A 94 -5.71 -4.69 7.06
N GLY A 95 -5.27 -5.00 8.28
CA GLY A 95 -5.85 -4.48 9.50
C GLY A 95 -5.06 -4.87 10.74
N PHE A 96 -5.41 -4.28 11.89
CA PHE A 96 -4.85 -4.59 13.21
C PHE A 96 -5.41 -5.89 13.81
N GLU A 97 -6.60 -6.28 13.37
CA GLU A 97 -7.30 -7.47 13.83
C GLU A 97 -7.74 -8.34 12.65
N PRO A 98 -7.84 -9.67 12.82
CA PRO A 98 -8.36 -10.53 11.78
C PRO A 98 -9.86 -10.30 11.59
N TYR A 99 -10.26 -9.99 10.36
CA TYR A 99 -11.66 -9.91 9.94
C TYR A 99 -12.24 -11.28 9.51
N SER A 100 -11.37 -12.24 9.17
CA SER A 100 -11.77 -13.58 8.72
C SER A 100 -10.80 -14.65 9.24
N PRO A 101 -11.27 -15.88 9.52
CA PRO A 101 -10.42 -17.01 9.90
C PRO A 101 -9.34 -17.36 8.85
N ALA A 102 -9.55 -16.97 7.59
CA ALA A 102 -8.58 -17.20 6.52
C ALA A 102 -7.36 -16.26 6.62
N GLN A 103 -7.47 -15.13 7.32
CA GLN A 103 -6.36 -14.19 7.43
C GLN A 103 -5.22 -14.76 8.28
N ARG A 104 -4.03 -14.23 8.03
CA ARG A 104 -2.79 -14.59 8.71
C ARG A 104 -2.15 -13.34 9.28
N LYS A 105 -1.43 -13.52 10.39
CA LYS A 105 -0.62 -12.49 11.01
C LYS A 105 0.72 -12.41 10.28
N TYR A 106 1.19 -11.20 10.05
CA TYR A 106 2.45 -10.91 9.37
C TYR A 106 3.20 -9.81 10.12
N LEU A 107 4.53 -9.78 9.96
CA LEU A 107 5.23 -8.50 10.04
C LEU A 107 4.87 -7.69 8.79
N LEU A 108 4.68 -6.38 8.93
CA LEU A 108 4.27 -5.51 7.81
C LEU A 108 5.20 -5.67 6.60
N LYS A 109 6.51 -5.78 6.84
CA LYS A 109 7.52 -6.00 5.78
C LYS A 109 7.33 -7.31 5.02
N ASP A 110 6.88 -8.37 5.68
CA ASP A 110 6.66 -9.67 5.05
C ASP A 110 5.36 -9.65 4.26
N TRP A 111 4.31 -9.04 4.82
CA TRP A 111 3.03 -8.86 4.12
C TRP A 111 3.19 -8.03 2.84
N LEU A 112 4.00 -6.96 2.87
CA LEU A 112 4.29 -6.14 1.69
C LEU A 112 4.90 -6.94 0.52
N ASN A 113 5.51 -8.08 0.80
CA ASN A 113 6.13 -8.97 -0.19
C ASN A 113 5.33 -10.25 -0.46
N ALA A 114 4.20 -10.45 0.21
CA ALA A 114 3.32 -11.60 -0.01
C ALA A 114 2.46 -11.39 -1.28
N ASN A 115 2.24 -12.46 -2.04
CA ASN A 115 1.37 -12.47 -3.22
C ASN A 115 -0.10 -12.51 -2.80
N VAL A 116 -0.63 -11.37 -2.36
CA VAL A 116 -2.02 -11.31 -1.85
C VAL A 116 -3.03 -10.90 -2.93
N LEU A 117 -2.58 -10.46 -4.10
CA LEU A 117 -3.42 -9.94 -5.19
C LEU A 117 -3.25 -10.75 -6.48
N VAL A 118 -4.35 -10.95 -7.21
CA VAL A 118 -4.34 -11.59 -8.54
C VAL A 118 -5.09 -10.72 -9.53
N VAL A 119 -4.44 -10.34 -10.62
CA VAL A 119 -4.99 -9.52 -11.71
C VAL A 119 -4.63 -10.15 -13.04
N GLY A 120 -5.63 -10.60 -13.79
CA GLY A 120 -5.46 -11.21 -15.12
C GLY A 120 -4.51 -12.42 -15.10
N GLY A 121 -4.65 -13.30 -14.10
CA GLY A 121 -3.78 -14.46 -13.89
C GLY A 121 -2.36 -14.14 -13.41
N LEU A 122 -2.04 -12.87 -13.15
CA LEU A 122 -0.75 -12.45 -12.61
C LEU A 122 -0.88 -12.13 -11.13
N PHE A 123 0.13 -12.48 -10.36
CA PHE A 123 0.20 -12.23 -8.93
C PHE A 123 0.90 -10.90 -8.67
N TYR A 124 0.42 -10.18 -7.66
CA TYR A 124 1.00 -8.92 -7.23
C TYR A 124 1.13 -8.88 -5.72
N THR A 125 2.23 -8.30 -5.28
CA THR A 125 2.48 -7.95 -3.89
C THR A 125 1.90 -6.57 -3.58
N PRO A 126 1.54 -6.26 -2.32
CA PRO A 126 1.14 -4.92 -1.93
C PRO A 126 2.19 -3.87 -2.31
N ASN A 127 3.48 -4.19 -2.15
CA ASN A 127 4.58 -3.30 -2.53
C ASN A 127 4.58 -2.98 -4.04
N GLU A 128 4.37 -3.96 -4.92
CA GLU A 128 4.28 -3.73 -6.36
C GLU A 128 3.10 -2.82 -6.71
N VAL A 129 1.94 -3.00 -6.06
CA VAL A 129 0.74 -2.19 -6.32
C VAL A 129 0.92 -0.74 -5.86
N LEU A 130 1.37 -0.53 -4.61
CA LEU A 130 1.60 0.80 -4.07
C LEU A 130 2.62 1.58 -4.90
N ARG A 131 3.74 0.93 -5.26
CA ARG A 131 4.78 1.57 -6.08
C ARG A 131 4.27 1.93 -7.46
N SER A 132 3.57 1.03 -8.13
CA SER A 132 3.11 1.31 -9.50
C SER A 132 1.95 2.28 -9.58
N PHE A 133 1.11 2.36 -8.54
CA PHE A 133 0.15 3.46 -8.40
C PHE A 133 0.89 4.81 -8.29
N ALA A 134 1.84 4.93 -7.35
CA ALA A 134 2.61 6.17 -7.17
C ALA A 134 3.47 6.53 -8.40
N ASP A 135 4.09 5.54 -9.05
CA ASP A 135 4.88 5.73 -10.26
C ASP A 135 4.00 6.21 -11.42
N LYS A 136 2.77 5.69 -11.59
CA LYS A 136 1.86 6.14 -12.65
C LYS A 136 1.55 7.63 -12.52
N GLU A 137 1.21 8.07 -11.32
CA GLU A 137 0.85 9.48 -11.08
C GLU A 137 2.06 10.42 -11.19
N ALA A 138 3.28 9.91 -10.97
CA ALA A 138 4.52 10.66 -11.21
C ALA A 138 5.01 10.59 -12.68
N SER A 139 4.68 9.52 -13.41
CA SER A 139 5.29 9.16 -14.71
C SER A 139 4.32 9.35 -15.87
N HIS A 140 3.69 10.52 -15.97
CA HIS A 140 2.98 10.91 -17.20
C HIS A 140 3.90 10.97 -18.45
N TYR A 141 5.20 10.66 -18.35
CA TYR A 141 6.22 10.94 -19.39
C TYR A 141 7.30 9.86 -19.63
N ASP A 142 7.23 8.65 -19.04
CA ASP A 142 8.22 7.60 -19.36
C ASP A 142 7.62 6.47 -20.21
N PRO A 143 7.98 6.36 -21.52
CA PRO A 143 7.46 5.35 -22.43
C PRO A 143 8.01 3.93 -22.20
N LYS A 144 8.91 3.70 -21.22
CA LYS A 144 9.48 2.38 -20.91
C LYS A 144 8.85 1.74 -19.67
N SER A 145 7.51 1.66 -19.62
CA SER A 145 6.84 0.94 -18.54
C SER A 145 6.97 -0.58 -18.71
N ASP A 146 7.12 -1.27 -17.58
CA ASP A 146 7.07 -2.73 -17.53
C ASP A 146 5.67 -3.22 -17.94
N SER A 147 5.61 -4.01 -19.02
CA SER A 147 4.38 -4.60 -19.56
C SER A 147 3.53 -5.37 -18.54
N ARG A 148 4.14 -5.90 -17.47
CA ARG A 148 3.41 -6.52 -16.35
C ARG A 148 2.60 -5.48 -15.58
N MET A 149 3.20 -4.33 -15.34
CA MET A 149 2.57 -3.22 -14.63
C MET A 149 1.55 -2.50 -15.50
N ASP A 150 1.64 -2.61 -16.82
CA ASP A 150 0.65 -2.03 -17.75
C ASP A 150 -0.73 -2.67 -17.60
N LYS A 151 -0.82 -3.98 -17.29
CA LYS A 151 -2.12 -4.62 -16.99
C LYS A 151 -2.73 -4.09 -15.70
N LEU A 152 -1.91 -3.99 -14.65
CA LEU A 152 -2.35 -3.40 -13.38
C LEU A 152 -2.76 -1.94 -13.56
N ARG A 153 -1.94 -1.15 -14.26
CA ARG A 153 -2.21 0.25 -14.63
C ARG A 153 -3.43 0.38 -15.53
N GLY A 154 -3.68 -0.57 -16.42
CA GLY A 154 -4.87 -0.64 -17.26
C GLY A 154 -6.15 -0.84 -16.46
N ILE A 155 -6.13 -1.68 -15.42
CA ILE A 155 -7.24 -1.79 -14.46
C ILE A 155 -7.40 -0.51 -13.65
N ILE A 156 -6.29 0.07 -13.18
CA ILE A 156 -6.32 1.38 -12.52
C ILE A 156 -6.94 2.42 -13.47
N HIS A 157 -6.63 2.40 -14.77
CA HIS A 157 -7.10 3.39 -15.75
C HIS A 157 -8.56 3.20 -16.18
N HIS A 158 -9.01 1.96 -16.41
CA HIS A 158 -10.37 1.66 -16.90
C HIS A 158 -11.45 2.05 -15.89
N ASN A 159 -11.14 1.99 -14.59
CA ASN A 159 -12.10 2.28 -13.54
C ASN A 159 -12.36 3.79 -13.32
N TYR A 160 -11.39 4.67 -13.62
CA TYR A 160 -11.59 6.13 -13.52
C TYR A 160 -12.53 6.68 -14.63
N PHE A 161 -12.58 6.01 -15.79
CA PHE A 161 -13.41 6.46 -16.92
C PHE A 161 -14.90 6.14 -16.77
N GLN A 162 -15.32 5.31 -15.80
CA GLN A 162 -16.72 4.89 -15.63
C GLN A 162 -17.47 5.55 -14.46
N GLY A 163 -16.91 6.57 -13.80
CA GLY A 163 -17.63 7.33 -12.77
C GLY A 163 -18.05 6.50 -11.54
N ARG A 164 -17.40 5.36 -11.26
CA ARG A 164 -17.59 4.63 -10.00
C ARG A 164 -16.75 5.29 -8.91
N ASN A 165 -17.36 5.61 -7.78
CA ASN A 165 -16.78 6.48 -6.76
C ASN A 165 -15.51 5.94 -6.07
N ILE A 166 -15.30 4.62 -5.95
CA ILE A 166 -14.07 4.02 -5.39
C ILE A 166 -13.86 2.62 -6.01
N ASN A 167 -12.74 2.39 -6.68
CA ASN A 167 -12.38 1.07 -7.23
C ASN A 167 -11.61 0.21 -6.19
N GLU A 168 -11.34 -1.06 -6.49
CA GLU A 168 -10.67 -1.97 -5.54
C GLU A 168 -9.25 -1.51 -5.16
N ILE A 169 -8.50 -0.89 -6.08
CA ILE A 169 -7.18 -0.32 -5.81
C ILE A 169 -7.31 0.89 -4.89
N ASP A 170 -8.30 1.76 -5.12
CA ASP A 170 -8.54 2.91 -4.25
C ASP A 170 -8.88 2.45 -2.82
N ARG A 171 -9.73 1.42 -2.67
CA ARG A 171 -10.01 0.81 -1.35
C ARG A 171 -8.77 0.25 -0.70
N PHE A 172 -7.88 -0.37 -1.47
CA PHE A 172 -6.62 -0.87 -0.95
C PHE A 172 -5.70 0.25 -0.45
N LEU A 173 -5.60 1.36 -1.19
CA LEU A 173 -4.83 2.53 -0.76
C LEU A 173 -5.40 3.09 0.54
N ILE A 174 -6.72 3.24 0.62
CA ILE A 174 -7.42 3.74 1.80
C ILE A 174 -7.15 2.84 3.01
N GLN A 175 -7.41 1.52 2.90
CA GLN A 175 -7.18 0.56 3.99
C GLN A 175 -5.71 0.53 4.44
N THR A 176 -4.78 0.63 3.50
CA THR A 176 -3.35 0.67 3.83
C THR A 176 -2.98 1.97 4.54
N ALA A 177 -3.53 3.11 4.12
CA ALA A 177 -3.32 4.39 4.77
C ALA A 177 -3.89 4.42 6.18
N GLU A 178 -5.11 3.93 6.39
CA GLU A 178 -5.73 3.79 7.72
C GLU A 178 -4.83 2.97 8.65
N PHE A 179 -4.33 1.83 8.17
CA PHE A 179 -3.42 0.97 8.93
C PHE A 179 -2.08 1.66 9.24
N VAL A 180 -1.50 2.38 8.27
CA VAL A 180 -0.23 3.11 8.46
C VAL A 180 -0.39 4.26 9.47
N VAL A 181 -1.50 4.99 9.42
CA VAL A 181 -1.82 6.06 10.39
C VAL A 181 -1.95 5.47 11.80
N GLY A 182 -2.70 4.38 11.96
CA GLY A 182 -2.82 3.72 13.27
C GLY A 182 -1.49 3.20 13.80
N SER A 183 -0.69 2.55 12.94
CA SER A 183 0.63 2.03 13.30
C SER A 183 1.60 3.14 13.70
N THR A 184 1.50 4.30 13.04
CA THR A 184 2.31 5.48 13.37
C THR A 184 1.94 6.02 14.75
N LYS A 185 0.65 6.10 15.09
CA LYS A 185 0.19 6.51 16.43
C LYS A 185 0.75 5.57 17.51
N GLU A 186 0.65 4.26 17.32
CA GLU A 186 1.20 3.27 18.25
C GLU A 186 2.73 3.42 18.43
N LEU A 187 3.45 3.67 17.34
CA LEU A 187 4.90 3.86 17.38
C LEU A 187 5.29 5.12 18.19
N LEU A 188 4.53 6.21 18.02
CA LEU A 188 4.78 7.53 18.62
C LEU A 188 4.32 7.69 20.08
N THR A 189 3.53 6.77 20.63
CA THR A 189 3.00 6.86 22.02
C THR A 189 4.04 6.46 23.08
N LEU A 190 5.27 6.96 22.97
CA LEU A 190 6.29 6.91 24.02
C LEU A 190 6.07 8.03 25.05
#